data_AF-A0A1M7J996-F1
#
_entry.id   AF-A0A1M7J996-F1
#
_cell.length_a   1.000
_cell.length_b   1.000
_cell.length_c   1.000
_cell.angle_alpha   90.00
_cell.angle_beta   90.00
_cell.angle_gamma   90.00
#
_symmetry.space_group_name_H-M   'P 1'
#
loop_
_entity.id
_entity.type
_entity.pdbx_description
1 polymer ?
#
loop_
_entity_poly.entity_id
_entity_poly.type
_entity_poly.pdbx_seq_one_letter_code
_entity_poly.pdbx_strand_id
1 'polypeptide(L)'
;MKTIKILTLGALAASMSFAADAPSVTPVDQCRLALDNAKTNLPSNAYAAKLTLAEGYGTLNALETIYADDDESKLIPTFLENCQKYAEIAKLQGETQAIQNHIAENWEKRAATNRTIEAIQEQIGEARSGKVSDLEAEKQAIKAQKDKLEASKNEAMDKLNALQSQMIQVTKDARGIILSMSDILFDVGRATLKTDLMTSLAKIAGILSVYQQFDVSIEGNTDNTGSEEFNMTLSQQRAENVMNFLVEQGIAETRLTAKGLGMTMPIADNSTKEGRQKNRRVDLVITDRTQKVK
;
A
#
# COMPACT_ATOMS: atom_id res chain seq x y z
N MET A 1 14.75 -13.39 -46.97
CA MET A 1 15.63 -13.58 -48.15
C MET A 1 15.19 -14.85 -48.88
N LYS A 2 14.48 -14.73 -50.00
CA LYS A 2 14.13 -15.85 -50.87
C LYS A 2 14.92 -15.69 -52.16
N THR A 3 15.78 -16.65 -52.43
CA THR A 3 16.64 -16.79 -53.61
C THR A 3 15.81 -17.10 -54.84
N ILE A 4 15.83 -16.21 -55.83
CA ILE A 4 15.22 -16.42 -57.14
C ILE A 4 16.30 -17.02 -58.06
N LYS A 5 16.05 -18.25 -58.54
CA LYS A 5 16.86 -18.94 -59.56
C LYS A 5 16.71 -18.24 -60.90
N ILE A 6 17.83 -17.78 -61.46
CA ILE A 6 17.96 -17.32 -62.84
C ILE A 6 18.04 -18.58 -63.72
N LEU A 7 16.99 -18.83 -64.50
CA LEU A 7 16.99 -19.84 -65.57
C LEU A 7 17.28 -19.12 -66.88
N THR A 8 18.50 -19.27 -67.36
CA THR A 8 18.92 -18.94 -68.72
C THR A 8 18.39 -20.00 -69.68
N LEU A 9 17.31 -19.68 -70.40
CA LEU A 9 16.87 -20.46 -71.55
C LEU A 9 17.34 -19.76 -72.83
N GLY A 10 18.40 -20.30 -73.44
CA GLY A 10 18.80 -19.94 -74.79
C GLY A 10 17.82 -20.55 -75.79
N ALA A 11 17.10 -19.70 -76.52
CA ALA A 11 16.29 -20.12 -77.66
C ALA A 11 17.00 -19.65 -78.95
N LEU A 12 17.35 -20.64 -79.77
CA LEU A 12 17.85 -20.51 -81.14
C LEU A 12 16.90 -19.63 -81.96
N ALA A 13 17.43 -18.56 -82.55
CA ALA A 13 16.73 -17.77 -83.56
C ALA A 13 16.70 -18.55 -84.88
N ALA A 14 15.57 -19.19 -85.19
CA ALA A 14 15.20 -19.55 -86.55
C ALA A 14 14.33 -18.42 -87.10
N SER A 15 14.91 -17.65 -88.02
CA SER A 15 14.24 -16.57 -88.76
C SER A 15 13.17 -17.14 -89.69
N MET A 16 11.91 -17.08 -89.27
CA MET A 16 10.76 -17.07 -90.15
C MET A 16 9.96 -15.81 -89.85
N SER A 17 10.11 -14.81 -90.72
CA SER A 17 9.26 -13.63 -90.76
C SER A 17 7.84 -14.05 -91.12
N PHE A 18 7.00 -14.19 -90.10
CA PHE A 18 5.59 -13.87 -90.19
C PHE A 18 5.37 -12.63 -89.32
N ALA A 19 5.52 -11.46 -89.94
CA ALA A 19 4.97 -10.22 -89.40
C ALA A 19 3.44 -10.34 -89.51
N ALA A 20 2.80 -10.91 -88.50
CA ALA A 20 1.42 -10.56 -88.22
C ALA A 20 1.48 -9.16 -87.60
N ASP A 21 1.05 -8.16 -88.36
CA ASP A 21 0.89 -6.78 -87.89
C ASP A 21 0.10 -6.79 -86.59
N ALA A 22 0.78 -6.59 -85.46
CA ALA A 22 0.09 -6.11 -84.27
C ALA A 22 -0.45 -4.73 -84.65
N PRO A 23 -1.76 -4.45 -84.45
CA PRO A 23 -2.31 -3.15 -84.80
C PRO A 23 -1.51 -2.07 -84.06
N SER A 24 -0.88 -1.18 -84.82
CA SER A 24 -0.18 -0.03 -84.27
C SER A 24 -1.20 0.82 -83.50
N VAL A 25 -1.00 0.98 -82.18
CA VAL A 25 -1.91 1.77 -81.34
C VAL A 25 -1.94 3.22 -81.84
N THR A 26 -3.09 3.66 -82.34
CA THR A 26 -3.24 4.99 -82.93
C THR A 26 -3.09 6.09 -81.87
N PRO A 27 -2.72 7.33 -82.24
CA PRO A 27 -2.75 8.47 -81.32
C PRO A 27 -4.10 8.64 -80.61
N VAL A 28 -5.21 8.36 -81.31
CA VAL A 28 -6.57 8.38 -80.76
C VAL A 28 -6.71 7.33 -79.66
N ASP A 29 -6.29 6.09 -79.91
CA ASP A 29 -6.37 5.00 -78.92
C ASP A 29 -5.49 5.28 -77.69
N GLN A 30 -4.31 5.88 -77.89
CA GLN A 30 -3.42 6.28 -76.80
C GLN A 30 -4.08 7.33 -75.89
N CYS A 31 -4.70 8.34 -76.47
CA CYS A 31 -5.42 9.39 -75.74
C CYS A 31 -6.63 8.81 -74.98
N ARG A 32 -7.45 7.99 -75.66
CA ARG A 32 -8.62 7.35 -75.03
C ARG A 32 -8.21 6.47 -73.85
N LEU A 33 -7.19 5.63 -74.01
CA LEU A 33 -6.68 4.78 -72.95
C LEU A 33 -6.15 5.59 -71.75
N ALA A 34 -5.45 6.70 -72.00
CA ALA A 34 -4.96 7.57 -70.93
C ALA A 34 -6.11 8.16 -70.10
N LEU A 35 -7.16 8.67 -70.75
CA LEU A 35 -8.33 9.25 -70.08
C LEU A 35 -9.15 8.20 -69.32
N ASP A 36 -9.35 7.03 -69.91
CA ASP A 36 -10.09 5.93 -69.26
C ASP A 36 -9.35 5.39 -68.03
N ASN A 37 -8.02 5.30 -68.11
CA ASN A 37 -7.18 4.96 -66.95
C ASN A 37 -7.27 6.04 -65.87
N ALA A 38 -7.23 7.32 -66.24
CA ALA A 38 -7.36 8.43 -65.29
C ALA A 38 -8.74 8.51 -64.62
N LYS A 39 -9.80 8.07 -65.32
CA LYS A 39 -11.16 7.95 -64.78
C LYS A 39 -11.32 6.80 -63.80
N THR A 40 -10.51 5.74 -63.96
CA THR A 40 -10.59 4.55 -63.12
C THR A 40 -10.16 4.89 -61.69
N ASN A 41 -10.96 4.47 -60.70
CA ASN A 41 -10.74 4.74 -59.27
C ASN A 41 -10.83 6.23 -58.84
N LEU A 42 -11.41 7.10 -59.68
CA LEU A 42 -11.62 8.49 -59.29
C LEU A 42 -12.67 8.57 -58.16
N PRO A 43 -12.37 9.23 -57.02
CA PRO A 43 -13.36 9.42 -55.97
C PRO A 43 -14.62 10.13 -56.48
N SER A 44 -15.79 9.75 -55.95
CA SER A 44 -17.07 10.35 -56.37
C SER A 44 -17.13 11.86 -56.14
N ASN A 45 -16.41 12.35 -55.12
CA ASN A 45 -16.31 13.76 -54.76
C ASN A 45 -15.11 14.50 -55.40
N ALA A 46 -14.36 13.87 -56.32
CA ALA A 46 -13.24 14.50 -57.01
C ALA A 46 -13.70 15.41 -58.17
N TYR A 47 -14.40 16.50 -57.85
CA TYR A 47 -15.02 17.39 -58.84
C TYR A 47 -14.00 18.04 -59.79
N ALA A 48 -12.84 18.47 -59.27
CA ALA A 48 -11.77 19.04 -60.10
C ALA A 48 -11.27 18.04 -61.15
N ALA A 49 -10.99 16.80 -60.73
CA ALA A 49 -10.55 15.73 -61.62
C ALA A 49 -11.59 15.39 -62.69
N LYS A 50 -12.87 15.38 -62.33
CA LYS A 50 -13.97 15.18 -63.29
C LYS A 50 -14.04 16.28 -64.34
N LEU A 51 -13.82 17.53 -63.94
CA LEU A 51 -13.80 18.66 -64.86
C LEU A 51 -12.61 18.55 -65.83
N THR A 52 -11.41 18.27 -65.32
CA THR A 52 -10.21 18.06 -66.15
C THR A 52 -10.35 16.86 -67.09
N LEU A 53 -11.00 15.77 -66.67
CA LEU A 53 -11.32 14.65 -67.58
C LEU A 53 -12.25 15.09 -68.71
N ALA A 54 -13.25 15.92 -68.43
CA ALA A 54 -14.16 16.43 -69.47
C ALA A 54 -13.40 17.26 -70.52
N GLU A 55 -12.44 18.08 -70.10
CA GLU A 55 -11.54 18.82 -71.01
C GLU A 55 -10.67 17.86 -71.84
N GLY A 56 -10.16 16.80 -71.21
CA GLY A 56 -9.44 15.72 -71.88
C GLY A 56 -10.26 15.01 -72.95
N TYR A 57 -11.51 14.63 -72.66
CA TYR A 57 -12.40 14.03 -73.65
C TYR A 57 -12.79 15.01 -74.77
N GLY A 58 -12.89 16.31 -74.48
CA GLY A 58 -13.00 17.33 -75.52
C GLY A 58 -11.80 17.35 -76.48
N THR A 59 -10.60 17.20 -75.92
CA THR A 59 -9.34 17.09 -76.70
C THR A 59 -9.31 15.81 -77.53
N LEU A 60 -9.79 14.68 -76.99
CA LEU A 60 -9.93 13.41 -77.72
C LEU A 60 -10.86 13.56 -78.93
N ASN A 61 -12.04 14.16 -78.76
CA ASN A 61 -12.99 14.36 -79.87
C ASN A 61 -12.39 15.22 -80.99
N ALA A 62 -11.62 16.25 -80.64
CA ALA A 62 -10.90 17.07 -81.61
C ALA A 62 -9.81 16.27 -82.33
N LEU A 63 -9.04 15.45 -81.59
CA LEU A 63 -8.03 14.56 -82.16
C LEU A 63 -8.63 13.52 -83.11
N GLU A 64 -9.77 12.92 -82.76
CA GLU A 64 -10.52 11.99 -83.62
C GLU A 64 -10.92 12.65 -84.95
N THR A 65 -11.38 13.90 -84.88
CA THR A 65 -11.77 14.66 -86.08
C THR A 65 -10.56 14.96 -86.97
N ILE A 66 -9.45 15.41 -86.38
CA ILE A 66 -8.21 15.71 -87.12
C ILE A 66 -7.63 14.44 -87.76
N TYR A 67 -7.55 13.34 -86.99
CA TYR A 67 -6.99 12.08 -87.46
C TYR A 67 -7.83 11.42 -88.56
N ALA A 68 -9.16 11.60 -88.54
CA ALA A 68 -10.04 11.10 -89.59
C ALA A 68 -9.95 11.90 -90.90
N ASP A 69 -9.59 13.19 -90.83
CA ASP A 69 -9.45 14.08 -91.99
C ASP A 69 -8.04 14.01 -92.62
N ASP A 70 -6.99 13.96 -91.79
CA ASP A 70 -5.57 13.86 -92.17
C ASP A 70 -4.77 13.14 -91.07
N ASP A 71 -4.44 11.86 -91.29
CA ASP A 71 -3.73 11.01 -90.34
C ASP A 71 -2.22 11.34 -90.21
N GLU A 72 -1.68 12.18 -91.08
CA GLU A 72 -0.31 12.72 -91.04
C GLU A 72 -0.26 14.19 -90.57
N SER A 73 -1.39 14.75 -90.12
CA SER A 73 -1.48 16.14 -89.68
C SER A 73 -0.45 16.48 -88.60
N LYS A 74 0.26 17.59 -88.81
CA LYS A 74 1.25 18.12 -87.85
C LYS A 74 0.65 18.54 -86.50
N LEU A 75 -0.68 18.61 -86.39
CA LEU A 75 -1.39 18.95 -85.16
C LEU A 75 -1.60 17.75 -84.23
N ILE A 76 -1.56 16.51 -84.76
CA ILE A 76 -1.79 15.28 -84.01
C ILE A 76 -0.91 15.17 -82.75
N PRO A 77 0.42 15.41 -82.80
CA PRO A 77 1.28 15.31 -81.61
C PRO A 77 0.87 16.28 -80.49
N THR A 78 0.50 17.51 -80.85
CA THR A 78 0.08 18.54 -79.88
C THR A 78 -1.21 18.15 -79.16
N PHE A 79 -2.21 17.64 -79.89
CA PHE A 79 -3.47 17.20 -79.30
C PHE A 79 -3.29 15.93 -78.44
N LEU A 80 -2.45 14.99 -78.89
CA LEU A 80 -2.09 13.81 -78.09
C LEU A 80 -1.40 14.21 -76.79
N GLU A 81 -0.41 15.12 -76.84
CA GLU A 81 0.30 15.61 -75.66
C GLU A 81 -0.65 16.32 -74.68
N ASN A 82 -1.53 17.20 -75.18
CA ASN A 82 -2.52 17.88 -74.35
C ASN A 82 -3.49 16.88 -73.70
N CYS A 83 -3.95 15.86 -74.43
CA CYS A 83 -4.78 14.81 -73.89
C CYS A 83 -4.09 14.05 -72.75
N GLN A 84 -2.83 13.67 -72.94
CA GLN A 84 -2.03 13.01 -71.91
C GLN A 84 -1.87 13.89 -70.66
N LYS A 85 -1.64 15.19 -70.83
CA LYS A 85 -1.59 16.15 -69.71
C LYS A 85 -2.90 16.22 -68.95
N TYR A 86 -4.04 16.30 -69.64
CA TYR A 86 -5.35 16.28 -68.99
C TYR A 86 -5.58 14.99 -68.20
N ALA A 87 -5.22 13.83 -68.77
CA ALA A 87 -5.30 12.55 -68.07
C ALA A 87 -4.42 12.53 -66.81
N GLU A 88 -3.19 13.04 -66.89
CA GLU A 88 -2.27 13.09 -65.74
C GLU A 88 -2.76 14.05 -64.64
N ILE A 89 -3.21 15.25 -65.00
CA ILE A 89 -3.74 16.23 -64.06
C ILE A 89 -4.99 15.67 -63.35
N ALA A 90 -5.90 15.05 -64.10
CA ALA A 90 -7.10 14.44 -63.53
C ALA A 90 -6.74 13.33 -62.53
N LYS A 91 -5.76 12.48 -62.86
CA LYS A 91 -5.26 11.45 -61.96
C LYS A 91 -4.72 12.05 -60.66
N LEU A 92 -3.83 13.05 -60.76
CA LEU A 92 -3.23 13.71 -59.58
C LEU A 92 -4.29 14.40 -58.71
N GLN A 93 -5.29 15.04 -59.31
CA GLN A 93 -6.40 15.64 -58.59
C GLN A 93 -7.28 14.58 -57.91
N GLY A 94 -7.50 13.43 -58.55
CA GLY A 94 -8.22 12.29 -57.97
C GLY A 94 -7.49 11.72 -56.75
N GLU A 95 -6.18 11.50 -56.87
CA GLU A 95 -5.31 11.04 -55.77
C GLU A 95 -5.29 12.05 -54.62
N THR A 96 -5.20 13.35 -54.93
CA THR A 96 -5.27 14.43 -53.93
C THR A 96 -6.60 14.39 -53.17
N GLN A 97 -7.72 14.20 -53.86
CA GLN A 97 -9.03 14.08 -53.20
C GLN A 97 -9.12 12.82 -52.33
N ALA A 98 -8.58 11.69 -52.78
CA ALA A 98 -8.54 10.46 -51.99
C ALA A 98 -7.74 10.65 -50.69
N ILE A 99 -6.59 11.34 -50.76
CA ILE A 99 -5.79 11.70 -49.58
C ILE A 99 -6.60 12.60 -48.63
N GLN A 100 -7.27 13.62 -49.16
CA GLN A 100 -8.12 14.49 -48.34
C GLN A 100 -9.24 13.72 -47.62
N ASN A 101 -9.90 12.78 -48.31
CA ASN A 101 -10.92 11.92 -47.73
C ASN A 101 -10.35 11.08 -46.57
N HIS A 102 -9.17 10.48 -46.77
CA HIS A 102 -8.50 9.72 -45.71
C HIS A 102 -8.04 10.57 -44.52
N ILE A 103 -7.58 11.80 -44.76
CA ILE A 103 -7.23 12.73 -43.67
C ILE A 103 -8.48 13.06 -42.85
N ALA A 104 -9.61 13.36 -43.50
CA ALA A 104 -10.87 13.64 -42.83
C ALA A 104 -11.34 12.46 -41.97
N GLU A 105 -11.34 11.24 -42.54
CA GLU A 105 -11.70 10.02 -41.82
C GLU A 105 -10.81 9.78 -40.59
N ASN A 106 -9.49 9.95 -40.75
CA ASN A 106 -8.54 9.79 -39.65
C ASN A 106 -8.70 10.87 -38.58
N TRP A 107 -9.04 12.10 -38.97
CA TRP A 107 -9.34 13.17 -38.04
C TRP A 107 -10.57 12.85 -37.18
N GLU A 108 -11.65 12.34 -37.79
CA GLU A 108 -12.84 11.91 -37.06
C GLU A 108 -12.55 10.77 -36.08
N LYS A 109 -11.78 9.76 -36.51
CA LYS A 109 -11.34 8.66 -35.62
C LYS A 109 -10.53 9.17 -34.43
N ARG A 110 -9.60 10.12 -34.66
CA ARG A 110 -8.83 10.76 -33.58
C ARG A 110 -9.72 11.56 -32.65
N ALA A 111 -10.68 12.32 -33.18
CA ALA A 111 -11.63 13.07 -32.36
C ALA A 111 -12.49 12.14 -31.48
N ALA A 112 -12.98 11.03 -32.01
CA ALA A 112 -13.72 10.03 -31.25
C ALA A 112 -12.84 9.36 -30.15
N THR A 113 -11.59 9.06 -30.48
CA THR A 113 -10.61 8.51 -29.53
C THR A 113 -10.35 9.51 -28.39
N ASN A 114 -10.14 10.79 -28.71
CA ASN A 114 -9.90 11.83 -27.72
C ASN A 114 -11.08 12.01 -26.76
N ARG A 115 -12.33 12.01 -27.26
CA ARG A 115 -13.53 12.04 -26.40
C ARG A 115 -13.57 10.85 -25.44
N THR A 116 -13.15 9.68 -25.91
CA THR A 116 -13.09 8.47 -25.05
C THR A 116 -12.02 8.61 -23.98
N ILE A 117 -10.85 9.18 -24.32
CA ILE A 117 -9.77 9.45 -23.36
C ILE A 117 -10.26 10.44 -22.29
N GLU A 118 -10.91 11.53 -22.69
CA GLU A 118 -11.46 12.52 -21.76
C GLU A 118 -12.46 11.89 -20.78
N ALA A 119 -13.40 11.07 -21.28
CA ALA A 119 -14.36 10.35 -20.43
C ALA A 119 -13.68 9.38 -19.45
N ILE A 120 -12.65 8.65 -19.89
CA ILE A 120 -11.88 7.76 -19.01
C ILE A 120 -11.12 8.56 -17.95
N GLN A 121 -10.53 9.70 -18.31
CA GLN A 121 -9.84 10.56 -17.36
C GLN A 121 -10.78 11.13 -16.28
N GLU A 122 -12.00 11.50 -16.66
CA GLU A 122 -13.04 11.94 -15.72
C GLU A 122 -13.41 10.82 -14.74
N GLN A 123 -13.69 9.60 -15.23
CA GLN A 123 -13.98 8.44 -14.39
C GLN A 123 -12.84 8.10 -13.43
N ILE A 124 -11.58 8.18 -13.88
CA ILE A 124 -10.41 7.98 -13.02
C ILE A 124 -10.35 9.08 -11.94
N GLY A 125 -10.66 10.32 -12.30
CA GLY A 125 -10.71 11.46 -11.38
C GLY A 125 -11.73 11.25 -10.26
N GLU A 126 -12.97 10.86 -10.61
CA GLU A 126 -14.05 10.57 -9.67
C GLU A 126 -13.73 9.36 -8.77
N ALA A 127 -13.25 8.26 -9.35
CA ALA A 127 -12.90 7.07 -8.59
C ALA A 127 -11.77 7.36 -7.59
N ARG A 128 -10.77 8.16 -7.99
CA ARG A 128 -9.67 8.55 -7.12
C ARG A 128 -10.14 9.50 -6.01
N SER A 129 -10.97 10.49 -6.31
CA SER A 129 -11.46 11.43 -5.30
C SER A 129 -12.34 10.73 -4.26
N GLY A 130 -13.24 9.84 -4.69
CA GLY A 130 -14.03 8.99 -3.81
C GLY A 130 -13.15 8.12 -2.91
N LYS A 131 -12.18 7.40 -3.49
CA LYS A 131 -11.29 6.52 -2.71
C LYS A 131 -10.43 7.28 -1.70
N VAL A 132 -9.98 8.50 -2.03
CA VAL A 132 -9.24 9.35 -1.10
C VAL A 132 -10.12 9.76 0.07
N SER A 133 -11.36 10.18 -0.19
CA SER A 133 -12.32 10.53 0.86
C SER A 133 -12.60 9.35 1.81
N ASP A 134 -12.79 8.15 1.28
CA ASP A 134 -13.00 6.94 2.07
C ASP A 134 -11.79 6.61 2.96
N LEU A 135 -10.58 6.68 2.39
CA LEU A 135 -9.34 6.42 3.13
C LEU A 135 -9.08 7.46 4.23
N GLU A 136 -9.46 8.71 4.00
CA GLU A 136 -9.37 9.76 5.02
C GLU A 136 -10.35 9.51 6.17
N ALA A 137 -11.58 9.07 5.87
CA ALA A 137 -12.56 8.68 6.88
C ALA A 137 -12.09 7.46 7.69
N GLU A 138 -11.55 6.43 7.04
CA GLU A 138 -10.99 5.25 7.70
C GLU A 138 -9.78 5.61 8.58
N LYS A 139 -8.87 6.45 8.09
CA LYS A 139 -7.73 6.96 8.88
C LYS A 139 -8.18 7.71 10.14
N GLN A 140 -9.22 8.53 10.03
CA GLN A 140 -9.78 9.25 11.19
C GLN A 140 -10.43 8.29 12.19
N ALA A 141 -11.16 7.27 11.71
CA ALA A 141 -11.76 6.25 12.56
C ALA A 141 -10.71 5.43 13.32
N ILE A 142 -9.65 4.99 12.63
CA ILE A 142 -8.52 4.27 13.23
C ILE A 142 -7.82 5.14 14.27
N LYS A 143 -7.59 6.43 13.97
CA LYS A 143 -6.99 7.36 14.93
C LYS A 143 -7.85 7.50 16.19
N ALA A 144 -9.16 7.71 16.02
CA ALA A 144 -10.08 7.82 17.15
C ALA A 144 -10.12 6.53 18.00
N GLN A 145 -10.07 5.36 17.37
CA GLN A 145 -10.00 4.08 18.06
C GLN A 145 -8.69 3.92 18.83
N LYS A 146 -7.57 4.31 18.23
CA LYS A 146 -6.26 4.31 18.88
C LYS A 146 -6.24 5.23 20.10
N ASP A 147 -6.70 6.47 19.95
CA ASP A 147 -6.75 7.46 21.03
C ASP A 147 -7.62 6.95 22.19
N LYS A 148 -8.77 6.32 21.87
CA LYS A 148 -9.63 5.67 22.87
C LYS A 148 -8.94 4.51 23.58
N LEU A 149 -8.23 3.66 22.85
CA LEU A 149 -7.51 2.52 23.42
C LEU A 149 -6.36 2.98 24.33
N GLU A 150 -5.61 4.00 23.93
CA GLU A 150 -4.54 4.59 24.75
C GLU A 150 -5.12 5.20 26.03
N ALA A 151 -6.24 5.93 25.93
CA ALA A 151 -6.93 6.46 27.10
C ALA A 151 -7.39 5.33 28.06
N SER A 152 -8.03 4.28 27.54
CA SER A 152 -8.44 3.12 28.35
C SER A 152 -7.26 2.38 28.97
N LYS A 153 -6.14 2.26 28.26
CA LYS A 153 -4.92 1.65 28.79
C LYS A 153 -4.33 2.49 29.93
N ASN A 154 -4.26 3.81 29.76
CA ASN A 154 -3.76 4.72 30.79
C ASN A 154 -4.67 4.67 32.02
N GLU A 155 -5.98 4.72 31.83
CA GLU A 155 -6.95 4.59 32.93
C GLU A 155 -6.81 3.24 33.66
N ALA A 156 -6.63 2.13 32.92
CA ALA A 156 -6.42 0.82 33.52
C ALA A 156 -5.09 0.77 34.30
N MET A 157 -4.04 1.39 33.79
CA MET A 157 -2.74 1.49 34.46
C MET A 157 -2.83 2.34 35.73
N ASP A 158 -3.55 3.46 35.68
CA ASP A 158 -3.76 4.33 36.84
C ASP A 158 -4.57 3.62 37.93
N LYS A 159 -5.62 2.89 37.54
CA LYS A 159 -6.38 2.03 38.47
C LYS A 159 -5.49 0.95 39.08
N LEU A 160 -4.66 0.29 38.28
CA LEU A 160 -3.71 -0.72 38.77
C LEU A 160 -2.72 -0.13 39.77
N ASN A 161 -2.14 1.03 39.44
CA ASN A 161 -1.21 1.73 40.33
C ASN A 161 -1.89 2.17 41.63
N ALA A 162 -3.11 2.72 41.56
CA ALA A 162 -3.89 3.12 42.73
C ALA A 162 -4.21 1.92 43.65
N LEU A 163 -4.60 0.78 43.06
CA LEU A 163 -4.81 -0.45 43.82
C LEU A 163 -3.50 -0.94 44.47
N GLN A 164 -2.39 -0.90 43.76
CA GLN A 164 -1.08 -1.28 44.31
C GLN A 164 -0.64 -0.34 45.45
N SER A 165 -0.86 0.97 45.34
CA SER A 165 -0.51 1.93 46.39
C SER A 165 -1.37 1.80 47.65
N GLN A 166 -2.62 1.35 47.54
CA GLN A 166 -3.47 1.07 48.71
C GLN A 166 -3.01 -0.18 49.49
N MET A 167 -2.25 -1.06 48.84
CA MET A 167 -1.86 -2.37 49.37
C MET A 167 -0.56 -2.35 50.20
N ILE A 168 0.28 -1.33 50.03
CA ILE A 168 1.54 -1.15 50.77
C ILE A 168 1.43 0.12 51.60
N GLN A 169 1.40 -0.02 52.92
CA GLN A 169 1.38 1.11 53.84
C GLN A 169 2.80 1.42 54.30
N VAL A 170 3.23 2.69 54.15
CA VAL A 170 4.53 3.14 54.63
C VAL A 170 4.36 3.88 55.94
N THR A 171 5.00 3.39 56.99
CA THR A 171 5.05 4.06 58.29
C THR A 171 6.49 4.17 58.78
N LYS A 172 6.74 4.98 59.81
CA LYS A 172 8.05 5.09 60.45
C LYS A 172 7.85 5.01 61.96
N ASP A 173 8.56 4.11 62.61
CA ASP A 173 8.56 3.97 64.06
C ASP A 173 9.99 3.82 64.60
N ALA A 174 10.14 3.46 65.89
CA ALA A 174 11.43 3.28 66.55
C ALA A 174 12.30 2.16 65.92
N ARG A 175 11.70 1.22 65.18
CA ARG A 175 12.41 0.12 64.50
C ARG A 175 12.96 0.54 63.14
N GLY A 176 12.44 1.59 62.51
CA GLY A 176 12.88 2.07 61.19
C GLY A 176 11.74 2.52 60.29
N ILE A 177 11.98 2.49 58.98
CA ILE A 177 10.92 2.67 57.96
C ILE A 177 10.24 1.32 57.77
N ILE A 178 8.93 1.27 57.91
CA ILE A 178 8.15 0.03 57.79
C ILE A 178 7.32 0.09 56.52
N LEU A 179 7.53 -0.89 55.65
CA LEU A 179 6.63 -1.18 54.53
C LEU A 179 5.73 -2.33 54.94
N SER A 180 4.48 -2.03 55.28
CA SER A 180 3.49 -3.02 55.70
C SER A 180 2.65 -3.48 54.53
N MET A 181 2.66 -4.78 54.26
CA MET A 181 1.81 -5.43 53.27
C MET A 181 0.80 -6.31 53.99
N SER A 182 -0.48 -5.96 53.87
CA SER A 182 -1.58 -6.75 54.45
C SER A 182 -1.59 -8.19 53.89
N ASP A 183 -2.38 -9.09 54.49
CA ASP A 183 -2.53 -10.53 54.19
C ASP A 183 -2.80 -10.88 52.72
N ILE A 184 -2.96 -9.88 51.86
CA ILE A 184 -3.11 -10.04 50.41
C ILE A 184 -2.01 -10.90 49.78
N LEU A 185 -0.80 -10.95 50.37
CA LEU A 185 0.33 -11.73 49.86
C LEU A 185 0.10 -13.24 49.89
N PHE A 186 -0.82 -13.73 50.74
CA PHE A 186 -1.02 -15.14 51.01
C PHE A 186 -2.51 -15.50 51.00
N ASP A 187 -2.83 -16.76 50.71
CA ASP A 187 -4.16 -17.28 51.00
C ASP A 187 -4.31 -17.58 52.50
N VAL A 188 -5.57 -17.64 52.98
CA VAL A 188 -5.90 -17.92 54.38
C VAL A 188 -5.23 -19.23 54.83
N GLY A 189 -4.45 -19.17 55.92
CA GLY A 189 -3.76 -20.32 56.49
C GLY A 189 -2.61 -20.87 55.64
N ARG A 190 -2.21 -20.18 54.56
CA ARG A 190 -1.09 -20.58 53.69
C ARG A 190 0.07 -19.61 53.78
N ALA A 191 1.26 -20.10 53.45
CA ALA A 191 2.49 -19.31 53.34
C ALA A 191 2.95 -19.13 51.89
N THR A 192 2.26 -19.69 50.89
CA THR A 192 2.62 -19.53 49.47
C THR A 192 2.28 -18.12 48.97
N LEU A 193 3.26 -17.45 48.35
CA LEU A 193 3.08 -16.12 47.77
C LEU A 193 2.14 -16.15 46.55
N LYS A 194 1.23 -15.18 46.48
CA LYS A 194 0.35 -15.01 45.32
C LYS A 194 1.08 -14.30 44.17
N THR A 195 0.94 -14.83 42.95
CA THR A 195 1.62 -14.33 41.76
C THR A 195 1.33 -12.87 41.46
N ASP A 196 0.09 -12.42 41.68
CA ASP A 196 -0.37 -11.06 41.39
C ASP A 196 0.36 -9.97 42.21
N LEU A 197 1.04 -10.35 43.30
CA LEU A 197 1.70 -9.41 44.21
C LEU A 197 3.22 -9.58 44.27
N MET A 198 3.77 -10.55 43.54
CA MET A 198 5.22 -10.68 43.33
C MET A 198 5.78 -9.44 42.62
N THR A 199 5.00 -8.76 41.77
CA THR A 199 5.41 -7.50 41.13
C THR A 199 5.66 -6.38 42.14
N SER A 200 4.88 -6.30 43.21
CA SER A 200 5.06 -5.30 44.27
C SER A 200 6.34 -5.58 45.08
N LEU A 201 6.58 -6.84 45.43
CA LEU A 201 7.82 -7.26 46.09
C LEU A 201 9.04 -7.05 45.18
N ALA A 202 8.91 -7.29 43.86
CA ALA A 202 9.98 -7.05 42.90
C ALA A 202 10.34 -5.55 42.77
N LYS A 203 9.34 -4.65 42.83
CA LYS A 203 9.59 -3.20 42.91
C LYS A 203 10.39 -2.83 44.16
N ILE A 204 10.03 -3.41 45.32
CA ILE A 204 10.78 -3.22 46.57
C ILE A 204 12.21 -3.75 46.43
N ALA A 205 12.40 -4.94 45.85
CA ALA A 205 13.73 -5.49 45.57
C ALA A 205 14.56 -4.54 44.68
N GLY A 206 13.97 -3.98 43.60
CA GLY A 206 14.64 -2.99 42.76
C GLY A 206 15.15 -1.77 43.54
N ILE A 207 14.35 -1.25 44.49
CA ILE A 207 14.76 -0.15 45.36
C ILE A 207 15.89 -0.59 46.30
N LEU A 208 15.78 -1.75 46.94
CA LEU A 208 16.79 -2.29 47.86
C LEU A 208 18.13 -2.62 47.17
N SER A 209 18.10 -2.94 45.88
CA SER A 209 19.29 -3.14 45.05
C SER A 209 20.06 -1.84 44.80
N VAL A 210 19.35 -0.72 44.65
CA VAL A 210 19.96 0.62 44.51
C VAL A 210 20.53 1.09 45.84
N TYR A 211 19.79 0.92 46.94
CA TYR A 211 20.19 1.39 48.27
C TYR A 211 20.80 0.26 49.11
N GLN A 212 22.04 -0.08 48.82
CA GLN A 212 22.73 -1.21 49.45
C GLN A 212 23.06 -1.00 50.93
N GLN A 213 23.03 0.23 51.44
CA GLN A 213 23.31 0.53 52.85
C GLN A 213 22.24 0.05 53.83
N PHE A 214 21.05 -0.27 53.36
CA PHE A 214 19.94 -0.70 54.22
C PHE A 214 19.90 -2.21 54.45
N ASP A 215 19.59 -2.59 55.69
CA ASP A 215 19.19 -3.95 56.08
C ASP A 215 17.67 -4.01 56.20
N VAL A 216 17.10 -5.20 55.96
CA VAL A 216 15.66 -5.43 55.99
C VAL A 216 15.33 -6.60 56.91
N SER A 217 14.52 -6.33 57.93
CA SER A 217 13.87 -7.37 58.74
C SER A 217 12.46 -7.60 58.18
N ILE A 218 12.19 -8.83 57.72
CA ILE A 218 10.89 -9.29 57.25
C ILE A 218 10.14 -9.89 58.43
N GLU A 219 9.10 -9.21 58.89
CA GLU A 219 8.35 -9.57 60.09
C GLU A 219 6.95 -10.06 59.73
N GLY A 220 6.72 -11.36 59.88
CA GLY A 220 5.42 -11.98 59.67
C GLY A 220 4.52 -11.81 60.90
N ASN A 221 3.27 -11.40 60.69
CA ASN A 221 2.28 -11.24 61.76
C ASN A 221 0.97 -11.98 61.39
N THR A 222 0.30 -12.51 62.40
CA THR A 222 -1.04 -13.14 62.28
C THR A 222 -2.07 -12.36 63.09
N ASP A 223 -3.34 -12.68 62.88
CA ASP A 223 -4.38 -12.34 63.85
C ASP A 223 -4.39 -13.35 65.02
N ASN A 224 -5.36 -13.19 65.93
CA ASN A 224 -5.52 -14.06 67.09
C ASN A 224 -6.34 -15.33 66.83
N THR A 225 -6.57 -15.71 65.57
CA THR A 225 -7.32 -16.93 65.22
C THR A 225 -6.37 -18.12 65.19
N GLY A 226 -6.72 -19.22 65.86
CA GLY A 226 -5.89 -20.43 65.94
C GLY A 226 -4.99 -20.49 67.17
N SER A 227 -4.12 -21.49 67.23
CA SER A 227 -3.17 -21.66 68.34
C SER A 227 -1.95 -20.76 68.16
N GLU A 228 -1.33 -20.37 69.28
CA GLU A 228 -0.12 -19.53 69.27
C GLU A 228 1.03 -20.19 68.49
N GLU A 229 1.23 -21.50 68.68
CA GLU A 229 2.26 -22.28 68.00
C GLU A 229 2.03 -22.33 66.47
N PHE A 230 0.77 -22.51 66.05
CA PHE A 230 0.41 -22.47 64.63
C PHE A 230 0.67 -21.09 64.02
N ASN A 231 0.27 -20.03 64.72
CA ASN A 231 0.45 -18.65 64.27
C ASN A 231 1.93 -18.25 64.20
N MET A 232 2.74 -18.72 65.14
CA MET A 232 4.19 -18.53 65.11
C MET A 232 4.81 -19.22 63.90
N THR A 233 4.46 -20.50 63.67
CA THR A 233 4.96 -21.26 62.52
C THR A 233 4.54 -20.64 61.19
N LEU A 234 3.27 -20.26 61.05
CA LEU A 234 2.74 -19.66 59.84
C LEU A 234 3.39 -18.30 59.53
N SER A 235 3.54 -17.45 60.55
CA SER A 235 4.18 -16.14 60.37
C SER A 235 5.65 -16.26 60.00
N GLN A 236 6.39 -17.21 60.59
CA GLN A 236 7.78 -17.48 60.25
C GLN A 236 7.91 -17.94 58.78
N GLN A 237 7.11 -18.92 58.36
CA GLN A 237 7.12 -19.42 56.97
C GLN A 237 6.78 -18.31 55.96
N ARG A 238 5.83 -17.43 56.29
CA ARG A 238 5.49 -16.28 55.45
C ARG A 238 6.65 -15.29 55.31
N ALA A 239 7.34 -15.00 56.41
CA ALA A 239 8.51 -14.14 56.40
C ALA A 239 9.66 -14.75 55.59
N GLU A 240 9.90 -16.05 55.75
CA GLU A 240 10.92 -16.80 54.99
C GLU A 240 10.63 -16.82 53.50
N ASN A 241 9.37 -17.07 53.09
CA ASN A 241 9.02 -17.06 51.68
C ASN A 241 9.19 -15.69 51.02
N VAL A 242 8.91 -14.60 51.74
CA VAL A 242 9.19 -13.23 51.26
C VAL A 242 10.70 -12.99 51.17
N MET A 243 11.47 -13.43 52.18
CA MET A 243 12.93 -13.33 52.16
C MET A 243 13.52 -14.10 50.96
N ASN A 244 13.13 -15.35 50.77
CA ASN A 244 13.57 -16.19 49.66
C ASN A 244 13.27 -15.53 48.31
N PHE A 245 12.07 -14.98 48.15
CA PHE A 245 11.72 -14.23 46.95
C PHE A 245 12.64 -13.02 46.74
N LEU A 246 12.94 -12.22 47.78
CA LEU A 246 13.87 -11.09 47.65
C LEU A 246 15.31 -11.53 47.32
N VAL A 247 15.74 -12.68 47.82
CA VAL A 247 17.04 -13.28 47.45
C VAL A 247 17.04 -13.70 45.98
N GLU A 248 15.97 -14.34 45.49
CA GLU A 248 15.81 -14.68 44.07
C GLU A 248 15.82 -13.43 43.16
N GLN A 249 15.34 -12.29 43.67
CA GLN A 249 15.42 -10.99 42.98
C GLN A 249 16.81 -10.33 43.07
N GLY A 250 17.79 -10.98 43.70
CA GLY A 250 19.20 -10.54 43.74
C GLY A 250 19.61 -9.74 44.98
N ILE A 251 18.78 -9.68 46.02
CA ILE A 251 19.18 -9.07 47.29
C ILE A 251 20.07 -10.02 48.07
N ALA A 252 21.23 -9.53 48.51
CA ALA A 252 22.15 -10.33 49.31
C ALA A 252 21.47 -10.81 50.59
N GLU A 253 21.48 -12.12 50.82
CA GLU A 253 20.87 -12.79 51.98
C GLU A 253 21.36 -12.19 53.32
N THR A 254 22.63 -11.77 53.38
CA THR A 254 23.25 -11.13 54.56
C THR A 254 22.59 -9.81 54.98
N ARG A 255 21.77 -9.20 54.11
CA ARG A 255 21.02 -7.97 54.40
C ARG A 255 19.60 -8.23 54.85
N LEU A 256 19.17 -9.49 54.84
CA LEU A 256 17.79 -9.90 55.08
C LEU A 256 17.73 -10.73 56.37
N THR A 257 16.64 -10.58 57.11
CA THR A 257 16.34 -11.46 58.25
C THR A 257 14.84 -11.72 58.27
N ALA A 258 14.44 -13.00 58.30
CA ALA A 258 13.04 -13.39 58.42
C ALA A 258 12.69 -13.71 59.88
N LYS A 259 11.60 -13.12 60.38
CA LYS A 259 11.11 -13.32 61.74
C LYS A 259 9.58 -13.46 61.78
N GLY A 260 9.11 -14.58 62.32
CA GLY A 260 7.73 -14.77 62.73
C GLY A 260 7.47 -14.09 64.08
N LEU A 261 6.40 -13.29 64.16
CA LEU A 261 5.94 -12.67 65.40
C LEU A 261 4.63 -13.29 65.90
N GLY A 262 4.01 -14.20 65.14
CA GLY A 262 2.69 -14.74 65.43
C GLY A 262 1.68 -13.60 65.66
N MET A 263 0.90 -13.73 66.74
CA MET A 263 -0.14 -12.77 67.11
C MET A 263 0.33 -11.71 68.14
N THR A 264 1.64 -11.64 68.42
CA THR A 264 2.17 -10.86 69.57
C THR A 264 2.22 -9.36 69.35
N MET A 265 2.14 -8.88 68.10
CA MET A 265 2.25 -7.47 67.73
C MET A 265 1.03 -6.99 66.92
N PRO A 266 -0.17 -6.94 67.52
CA PRO A 266 -1.36 -6.44 66.86
C PRO A 266 -1.30 -4.92 66.66
N ILE A 267 -1.74 -4.45 65.50
CA ILE A 267 -1.83 -3.03 65.14
C ILE A 267 -3.28 -2.52 65.08
N ALA A 268 -4.24 -3.44 65.19
CA ALA A 268 -5.66 -3.16 65.20
C ALA A 268 -6.42 -4.14 66.12
N ASP A 269 -7.67 -3.82 66.42
CA ASP A 269 -8.50 -4.64 67.30
C ASP A 269 -8.85 -6.01 66.68
N ASN A 270 -8.37 -7.07 67.30
CA ASN A 270 -8.63 -8.46 66.91
C ASN A 270 -10.11 -8.88 67.08
N SER A 271 -10.94 -8.09 67.76
CA SER A 271 -12.38 -8.36 67.88
C SER A 271 -13.13 -8.17 66.56
N THR A 272 -12.67 -7.25 65.70
CA THR A 272 -13.31 -6.90 64.42
C THR A 272 -12.71 -7.66 63.25
N LYS A 273 -13.51 -7.92 62.20
CA LYS A 273 -13.02 -8.58 60.98
C LYS A 273 -11.95 -7.73 60.29
N GLU A 274 -12.18 -6.42 60.26
CA GLU A 274 -11.31 -5.42 59.67
C GLU A 274 -9.98 -5.33 60.43
N GLY A 275 -10.02 -5.35 61.77
CA GLY A 275 -8.81 -5.32 62.58
C GLY A 275 -8.00 -6.60 62.51
N ARG A 276 -8.63 -7.79 62.49
CA ARG A 276 -7.93 -9.05 62.20
C ARG A 276 -7.25 -9.03 60.83
N GLN A 277 -7.90 -8.50 59.80
CA GLN A 277 -7.30 -8.37 58.47
C GLN A 277 -6.07 -7.46 58.46
N LYS A 278 -6.06 -6.38 59.25
CA LYS A 278 -4.87 -5.52 59.41
C LYS A 278 -3.74 -6.22 60.17
N ASN A 279 -4.07 -7.08 61.14
CA ASN A 279 -3.06 -7.81 61.93
C ASN A 279 -2.37 -8.93 61.15
N ARG A 280 -3.07 -9.56 60.19
CA ARG A 280 -2.47 -10.47 59.21
C ARG A 280 -1.69 -9.64 58.18
N ARG A 281 -0.38 -9.51 58.34
CA ARG A 281 0.48 -8.68 57.50
C ARG A 281 1.93 -9.16 57.53
N VAL A 282 2.70 -8.72 56.54
CA VAL A 282 4.16 -8.81 56.56
C VAL A 282 4.72 -7.40 56.53
N ASP A 283 5.53 -7.08 57.53
CA ASP A 283 6.20 -5.79 57.66
C ASP A 283 7.65 -5.94 57.19
N LEU A 284 8.10 -5.10 56.27
CA LEU A 284 9.52 -4.97 55.92
C LEU A 284 10.06 -3.76 56.67
N VAL A 285 10.83 -4.03 57.72
CA VAL A 285 11.47 -3.01 58.55
C VAL A 285 12.85 -2.71 57.97
N ILE A 286 12.99 -1.52 57.41
CA ILE A 286 14.20 -1.04 56.75
C ILE A 286 15.00 -0.21 57.76
N THR A 287 16.24 -0.63 58.00
CA THR A 287 17.18 0.04 58.90
C THR A 287 18.46 0.42 58.19
N ASP A 288 19.01 1.58 58.55
CA ASP A 288 20.28 2.06 58.01
C ASP A 288 21.45 1.49 58.81
N ARG A 289 22.31 0.71 58.14
CA ARG A 289 23.53 0.15 58.77
C ARG A 289 24.45 1.23 59.31
N THR A 290 24.44 2.42 58.72
CA THR A 290 25.31 3.52 59.12
C THR A 290 24.90 4.16 60.45
N GLN A 291 23.66 3.94 60.92
CA GLN A 291 23.16 4.49 62.18
C GLN A 291 23.34 3.56 63.39
N LYS A 292 23.74 2.29 63.19
CA LYS A 292 24.06 1.36 64.28
C LYS A 292 25.45 1.58 64.90
N VAL A 293 26.22 2.53 64.38
CA VAL A 293 27.57 2.89 64.88
C VAL A 293 27.49 4.21 65.65
N LYS A 294 26.92 4.19 66.85
CA LYS A 294 27.08 5.23 67.89
C LYS A 294 26.97 4.62 69.27
#